data_AF-A0A8K0VMP5-F1
#
_entry.id   AF-A0A8K0VMP5-F1
#
_cell.length_a   1.000
_cell.length_b   1.000
_cell.length_c   1.000
_cell.angle_alpha   90.00
_cell.angle_beta   90.00
_cell.angle_gamma   90.00
#
_symmetry.space_group_name_H-M   'P 1'
#
loop_
_entity.id
_entity.type
_entity.pdbx_description
1 polymer ?
#
loop_
_entity_poly.entity_id
_entity_poly.type
_entity_poly.pdbx_seq_one_letter_code
_entity_poly.pdbx_strand_id
1 'polypeptide(L)'
;MAQHRKLSVRKLDLLPPPLEELELAIHNGLKQNFSKCSVQISTPPDLREAPFYLAGPGLSGDVRIADIGGQANLRPSPNFDSKYDLLAISELMDMSQDGGVLIGAGAGPFHVLGRNTELMPNIAYGSATADGKLHNCTRYAKVTDDGSVCCERIEPAESTGFGLMCNLLGCNGESAPILHIKAKGRLQKTNFPESIQNAIREAYGEKLISLGGVFVIHNGKTKLHVMPDFPGKPFDDEKDVGSWLKFFDTDAPLVCLSVFHSGNQQDWGLRTEHTHCFAVDGQHADKRGGHYHHDLDETMEDVEYEGWFNVAEVLYRIDQPV
;
A
#
# COMPACT_ATOMS: atom_id res chain seq x y z
N MET A 1 -24.17 -20.44 -13.64
CA MET A 1 -22.89 -20.68 -12.93
C MET A 1 -21.83 -19.91 -13.69
N ALA A 2 -21.30 -18.82 -13.14
CA ALA A 2 -20.22 -18.08 -13.78
C ALA A 2 -18.95 -18.94 -13.72
N GLN A 3 -18.33 -19.22 -14.86
CA GLN A 3 -17.00 -19.82 -14.88
C GLN A 3 -16.04 -18.82 -14.24
N HIS A 4 -15.47 -19.15 -13.09
CA HIS A 4 -14.42 -18.34 -12.48
C HIS A 4 -13.20 -18.33 -13.40
N ARG A 5 -12.79 -17.15 -13.87
CA ARG A 5 -11.57 -16.96 -14.64
C ARG A 5 -10.39 -17.48 -13.83
N LYS A 6 -9.66 -18.46 -14.38
CA LYS A 6 -8.42 -18.95 -13.76
C LYS A 6 -7.33 -17.89 -13.90
N LEU A 7 -6.84 -17.36 -12.78
CA LEU A 7 -5.77 -16.37 -12.73
C LEU A 7 -4.40 -17.03 -12.89
N SER A 8 -3.49 -16.39 -13.62
CA SER A 8 -2.08 -16.82 -13.67
C SER A 8 -1.38 -16.44 -12.37
N VAL A 9 -0.49 -17.30 -11.87
CA VAL A 9 0.29 -17.05 -10.65
C VAL A 9 1.73 -17.43 -10.92
N ARG A 10 2.65 -16.51 -10.64
CA ARG A 10 4.09 -16.77 -10.54
C ARG A 10 4.51 -16.50 -9.11
N LYS A 11 5.30 -17.41 -8.55
CA LYS A 11 5.82 -17.35 -7.18
C LYS A 11 7.34 -17.26 -7.22
N LEU A 12 7.91 -16.43 -6.36
CA LEU A 12 9.33 -16.29 -6.16
C LEU A 12 9.61 -16.26 -4.66
N ASP A 13 10.37 -17.24 -4.18
CA ASP A 13 10.89 -17.20 -2.82
C ASP A 13 11.99 -16.13 -2.76
N LEU A 14 11.77 -15.15 -1.89
CA LEU A 14 12.72 -14.11 -1.57
C LEU A 14 13.66 -14.63 -0.49
N LEU A 15 14.96 -14.31 -0.63
CA LEU A 15 15.97 -14.58 0.39
C LEU A 15 16.43 -13.23 0.97
N PRO A 16 15.56 -12.51 1.71
CA PRO A 16 15.92 -11.20 2.24
C PRO A 16 17.10 -11.33 3.24
N PRO A 17 17.92 -10.28 3.38
CA PRO A 17 18.86 -10.20 4.49
C PRO A 17 18.14 -10.23 5.85
N PRO A 18 18.82 -10.61 6.94
CA PRO A 18 18.29 -10.48 8.29
C PRO A 18 17.84 -9.04 8.60
N LEU A 19 16.85 -8.90 9.48
CA LEU A 19 16.31 -7.59 9.83
C LEU A 19 17.38 -6.65 10.40
N GLU A 20 18.38 -7.17 11.13
CA GLU A 20 19.46 -6.38 11.74
C GLU A 20 20.35 -5.72 10.68
N GLU A 21 20.57 -6.40 9.55
CA GLU A 21 21.31 -5.81 8.45
C GLU A 21 20.47 -4.75 7.72
N LEU A 22 19.17 -5.01 7.54
CA LEU A 22 18.25 -4.03 6.96
C LEU A 22 18.10 -2.79 7.85
N GLU A 23 18.00 -2.96 9.17
CA GLU A 23 17.98 -1.87 10.16
C GLU A 23 19.17 -0.93 9.94
N LEU A 24 20.38 -1.51 9.89
CA LEU A 24 21.61 -0.75 9.69
C LEU A 24 21.64 -0.04 8.33
N ALA A 25 21.30 -0.75 7.25
CA ALA A 25 21.30 -0.20 5.90
C ALA A 25 20.32 0.98 5.77
N ILE A 26 19.07 0.78 6.21
CA ILE A 26 18.02 1.80 6.15
C ILE A 26 18.39 3.01 7.00
N HIS A 27 18.89 2.79 8.22
CA HIS A 27 19.31 3.88 9.09
C HIS A 27 20.42 4.74 8.46
N ASN A 28 21.41 4.10 7.82
CA ASN A 28 22.50 4.82 7.17
C ASN A 28 22.02 5.66 5.98
N GLY A 29 21.09 5.15 5.17
CA GLY A 29 20.51 5.92 4.07
C GLY A 29 19.57 7.04 4.55
N LEU A 30 18.74 6.78 5.57
CA LEU A 30 17.83 7.79 6.11
C LEU A 30 18.56 8.97 6.76
N LYS A 31 19.72 8.75 7.38
CA LYS A 31 20.54 9.85 7.95
C LYS A 31 21.02 10.86 6.92
N GLN A 32 21.08 10.48 5.64
CA GLN A 32 21.44 11.38 4.54
C GLN A 32 20.21 12.14 4.00
N ASN A 33 19.01 11.61 4.22
CA ASN A 33 17.75 12.13 3.69
C ASN A 33 16.92 12.91 4.73
N PHE A 34 17.19 12.74 6.03
CA PHE A 34 16.42 13.34 7.11
C PHE A 34 17.31 13.89 8.23
N SER A 35 16.92 15.04 8.78
CA SER A 35 17.62 15.72 9.88
C SER A 35 17.63 14.90 11.17
N LYS A 36 16.58 14.10 11.39
CA LYS A 36 16.46 13.15 12.49
C LYS A 36 15.86 11.86 11.96
N CYS A 37 16.44 10.73 12.32
CA CYS A 37 15.84 9.43 12.03
C CYS A 37 16.24 8.40 13.09
N SER A 38 15.44 7.35 13.18
CA SER A 38 15.76 6.12 13.91
C SER A 38 15.17 4.93 13.16
N VAL A 39 15.93 3.85 13.11
CA VAL A 39 15.44 2.53 12.67
C VAL A 39 15.78 1.57 13.79
N GLN A 40 14.80 0.79 14.24
CA GLN A 40 14.95 -0.16 15.34
C GLN A 40 14.12 -1.40 15.05
N ILE A 41 14.62 -2.57 15.43
CA ILE A 41 13.81 -3.78 15.47
C ILE A 41 13.09 -3.84 16.81
N SER A 42 11.76 -3.80 16.79
CA SER A 42 10.94 -3.90 18.00
C SER A 42 9.57 -4.48 17.70
N THR A 43 8.89 -4.97 18.74
CA THR A 43 7.52 -5.45 18.60
C THR A 43 6.58 -4.25 18.49
N PRO A 44 5.71 -4.18 17.47
CA PRO A 44 4.76 -3.08 17.34
C PRO A 44 3.77 -3.05 18.52
N PRO A 45 3.22 -1.87 18.86
CA PRO A 45 2.00 -1.83 19.66
C PRO A 45 0.86 -2.52 18.90
N ASP A 46 -0.30 -2.64 19.51
CA ASP A 46 -1.49 -3.10 18.80
C ASP A 46 -1.81 -2.14 17.64
N LEU A 47 -1.57 -2.58 16.40
CA LEU A 47 -1.70 -1.74 15.21
C LEU A 47 -3.16 -1.44 14.83
N ARG A 48 -4.13 -2.03 15.53
CA ARG A 48 -5.55 -1.65 15.40
C ARG A 48 -5.84 -0.30 16.02
N GLU A 49 -5.05 0.10 16.99
CA GLU A 49 -5.22 1.33 17.72
C GLU A 49 -4.60 2.53 17.01
N ALA A 50 -4.89 3.72 17.53
CA ALA A 50 -4.23 4.94 17.10
C ALA A 50 -2.70 4.82 17.27
N PRO A 51 -1.90 5.33 16.33
CA PRO A 51 -2.30 6.10 15.15
C PRO A 51 -2.48 5.26 13.87
N PHE A 52 -2.46 3.92 13.91
CA PHE A 52 -2.33 3.07 12.71
C PHE A 52 -3.65 2.52 12.16
N TYR A 53 -4.64 2.25 13.02
CA TYR A 53 -6.00 1.87 12.61
C TYR A 53 -6.08 0.69 11.61
N LEU A 54 -5.19 -0.30 11.75
CA LEU A 54 -5.25 -1.52 10.96
C LEU A 54 -6.42 -2.42 11.40
N ALA A 55 -6.79 -3.37 10.56
CA ALA A 55 -7.77 -4.40 10.90
C ALA A 55 -7.18 -5.48 11.82
N GLY A 56 -5.87 -5.73 11.72
CA GLY A 56 -5.15 -6.74 12.50
C GLY A 56 -4.17 -6.12 13.50
N PRO A 57 -3.79 -6.85 14.56
CA PRO A 57 -2.96 -6.32 15.65
C PRO A 57 -1.46 -6.21 15.30
N GLY A 58 -1.00 -6.92 14.27
CA GLY A 58 0.40 -6.99 13.89
C GLY A 58 0.60 -7.28 12.40
N LEU A 59 1.86 -7.26 11.96
CA LEU A 59 2.28 -7.46 10.57
C LEU A 59 3.36 -8.55 10.44
N SER A 60 3.33 -9.55 11.32
CA SER A 60 4.30 -10.67 11.34
C SER A 60 3.65 -12.03 11.06
N GLY A 61 4.52 -13.03 10.84
CA GLY A 61 4.17 -14.41 10.51
C GLY A 61 3.99 -14.61 9.01
N ASP A 62 4.81 -15.49 8.43
CA ASP A 62 4.84 -15.90 7.01
C ASP A 62 4.57 -14.75 6.01
N VAL A 63 5.38 -13.70 6.11
CA VAL A 63 5.18 -12.44 5.38
C VAL A 63 5.43 -12.61 3.89
N ARG A 64 4.50 -12.10 3.08
CA ARG A 64 4.53 -12.22 1.63
C ARG A 64 3.95 -10.98 0.96
N ILE A 65 4.35 -10.74 -0.28
CA ILE A 65 3.83 -9.64 -1.10
C ILE A 65 3.20 -10.18 -2.37
N ALA A 66 2.15 -9.52 -2.84
CA ALA A 66 1.56 -9.78 -4.14
C ALA A 66 1.46 -8.50 -4.98
N ASP A 67 1.77 -8.64 -6.27
CA ASP A 67 1.47 -7.67 -7.32
C ASP A 67 0.42 -8.29 -8.25
N ILE A 68 -0.82 -7.80 -8.13
CA ILE A 68 -2.01 -8.33 -8.78
C ILE A 68 -2.43 -7.40 -9.92
N GLY A 69 -2.67 -7.95 -11.12
CA GLY A 69 -3.10 -7.15 -12.26
C GLY A 69 -2.04 -6.14 -12.67
N GLY A 70 -2.40 -4.89 -12.94
CA GLY A 70 -1.40 -3.84 -13.19
C GLY A 70 -1.97 -2.61 -13.91
N GLN A 71 -1.15 -1.58 -14.08
CA GLN A 71 -1.55 -0.33 -14.75
C GLN A 71 -2.03 -0.55 -16.20
N ALA A 72 -1.55 -1.59 -16.86
CA ALA A 72 -2.03 -1.99 -18.20
C ALA A 72 -3.51 -2.44 -18.22
N ASN A 73 -4.12 -2.78 -17.07
CA ASN A 73 -5.56 -3.00 -17.00
C ASN A 73 -6.37 -1.69 -16.99
N LEU A 74 -5.75 -0.53 -16.74
CA LEU A 74 -6.43 0.76 -16.76
C LEU A 74 -6.38 1.43 -18.14
N ARG A 75 -5.28 1.24 -18.87
CA ARG A 75 -5.01 1.96 -20.12
C ARG A 75 -4.52 1.01 -21.24
N PRO A 76 -4.81 1.30 -22.52
CA PRO A 76 -5.45 2.52 -23.04
C PRO A 76 -6.95 2.60 -22.76
N SER A 77 -7.63 1.47 -22.54
CA SER A 77 -9.01 1.44 -22.06
C SER A 77 -9.12 0.55 -20.83
N PRO A 78 -9.96 0.89 -19.84
CA PRO A 78 -10.12 0.06 -18.65
C PRO A 78 -10.62 -1.34 -19.00
N ASN A 79 -9.91 -2.36 -18.54
CA ASN A 79 -10.34 -3.74 -18.61
C ASN A 79 -11.29 -4.03 -17.44
N PHE A 80 -12.59 -3.87 -17.69
CA PHE A 80 -13.61 -4.11 -16.67
C PHE A 80 -13.79 -5.58 -16.28
N ASP A 81 -13.15 -6.53 -16.96
CA ASP A 81 -13.13 -7.95 -16.56
C ASP A 81 -12.06 -8.26 -15.50
N SER A 82 -11.14 -7.32 -15.25
CA SER A 82 -10.14 -7.41 -14.18
C SER A 82 -10.76 -7.07 -12.83
N LYS A 83 -11.55 -8.03 -12.31
CA LYS A 83 -12.21 -7.99 -11.00
C LYS A 83 -11.62 -9.08 -10.12
N TYR A 84 -11.32 -8.73 -8.89
CA TYR A 84 -10.64 -9.61 -7.94
C TYR A 84 -11.30 -9.51 -6.57
N ASP A 85 -10.93 -10.44 -5.69
CA ASP A 85 -11.40 -10.51 -4.30
C ASP A 85 -10.20 -10.76 -3.37
N LEU A 86 -10.08 -9.97 -2.30
CA LEU A 86 -8.94 -10.02 -1.39
C LEU A 86 -8.77 -11.39 -0.70
N LEU A 87 -9.87 -12.07 -0.36
CA LEU A 87 -9.80 -13.40 0.27
C LEU A 87 -9.41 -14.46 -0.76
N ALA A 88 -9.97 -14.39 -1.97
CA ALA A 88 -9.51 -15.27 -3.06
C ALA A 88 -8.03 -15.04 -3.43
N ILE A 89 -7.54 -13.80 -3.33
CA ILE A 89 -6.12 -13.47 -3.51
C ILE A 89 -5.28 -14.04 -2.37
N SER A 90 -5.76 -14.02 -1.11
CA SER A 90 -5.03 -14.61 0.02
C SER A 90 -4.77 -16.11 -0.21
N GLU A 91 -5.76 -16.84 -0.75
CA GLU A 91 -5.60 -18.24 -1.16
C GLU A 91 -4.51 -18.42 -2.23
N LEU A 92 -4.50 -17.57 -3.27
CA LEU A 92 -3.48 -17.62 -4.33
C LEU A 92 -2.08 -17.21 -3.86
N MET A 93 -2.00 -16.47 -2.76
CA MET A 93 -0.76 -16.13 -2.07
C MET A 93 -0.29 -17.24 -1.13
N ASP A 94 -0.92 -18.43 -1.14
CA ASP A 94 -0.70 -19.54 -0.21
C ASP A 94 -0.93 -19.18 1.27
N MET A 95 -1.74 -18.14 1.58
CA MET A 95 -1.98 -17.72 2.97
C MET A 95 -2.81 -18.75 3.74
N SER A 96 -2.63 -18.79 5.06
CA SER A 96 -3.41 -19.66 5.93
C SER A 96 -4.90 -19.34 5.82
N GLN A 97 -5.70 -20.38 5.67
CA GLN A 97 -7.16 -20.27 5.70
C GLN A 97 -7.70 -20.08 7.12
N ASP A 98 -6.87 -20.36 8.14
CA ASP A 98 -7.24 -20.16 9.54
C ASP A 98 -7.29 -18.68 9.92
N GLY A 99 -6.58 -17.81 9.19
CA GLY A 99 -6.58 -16.37 9.41
C GLY A 99 -5.40 -15.65 8.79
N GLY A 100 -5.49 -14.32 8.72
CA GLY A 100 -4.41 -13.47 8.26
C GLY A 100 -4.81 -12.01 8.14
N VAL A 101 -3.82 -11.19 7.77
CA VAL A 101 -3.96 -9.74 7.53
C VAL A 101 -3.50 -9.42 6.12
N LEU A 102 -4.27 -8.59 5.42
CA LEU A 102 -3.92 -8.03 4.12
C LEU A 102 -4.01 -6.49 4.17
N ILE A 103 -2.92 -5.83 3.81
CA ILE A 103 -2.86 -4.36 3.69
C ILE A 103 -2.20 -3.96 2.37
N GLY A 104 -2.55 -2.79 1.83
CA GLY A 104 -1.83 -2.26 0.66
C GLY A 104 -2.54 -1.14 -0.08
N ALA A 105 -2.38 -1.13 -1.40
CA ALA A 105 -2.86 -0.07 -2.30
C ALA A 105 -3.36 -0.67 -3.62
N GLY A 106 -4.47 -0.16 -4.16
CA GLY A 106 -5.02 -0.66 -5.42
C GLY A 106 -6.18 0.19 -5.96
N ALA A 107 -6.78 -0.24 -7.05
CA ALA A 107 -8.01 0.38 -7.56
C ALA A 107 -9.25 -0.31 -6.96
N GLY A 108 -10.23 0.49 -6.55
CA GLY A 108 -11.39 -0.04 -5.83
C GLY A 108 -12.36 -0.82 -6.71
N PRO A 109 -13.30 -1.55 -6.08
CA PRO A 109 -14.23 -2.40 -6.79
C PRO A 109 -15.30 -1.55 -7.48
N PHE A 110 -15.02 -1.06 -8.69
CA PHE A 110 -15.99 -0.32 -9.50
C PHE A 110 -17.31 -1.09 -9.73
N HIS A 111 -17.27 -2.42 -9.66
CA HIS A 111 -18.42 -3.30 -9.77
C HIS A 111 -19.29 -3.36 -8.50
N VAL A 112 -18.77 -2.88 -7.35
CA VAL A 112 -19.51 -2.72 -6.08
C VAL A 112 -19.86 -1.25 -5.85
N LEU A 113 -18.90 -0.34 -6.02
CA LEU A 113 -19.05 1.09 -5.75
C LEU A 113 -19.66 1.88 -6.91
N GLY A 114 -19.80 1.27 -8.09
CA GLY A 114 -20.40 1.88 -9.29
C GLY A 114 -19.53 2.96 -9.95
N ARG A 115 -18.28 3.14 -9.52
CA ARG A 115 -17.35 4.17 -10.02
C ARG A 115 -15.90 3.81 -9.78
N ASN A 116 -14.98 4.47 -10.48
CA ASN A 116 -13.56 4.37 -10.20
C ASN A 116 -13.18 5.00 -8.85
N THR A 117 -12.24 4.37 -8.13
CA THR A 117 -11.79 4.81 -6.80
C THR A 117 -10.36 4.34 -6.52
N GLU A 118 -9.63 5.08 -5.68
CA GLU A 118 -8.42 4.55 -5.03
C GLU A 118 -8.81 3.71 -3.83
N LEU A 119 -8.24 2.52 -3.66
CA LEU A 119 -8.53 1.60 -2.58
C LEU A 119 -7.35 1.48 -1.62
N MET A 120 -7.65 1.44 -0.33
CA MET A 120 -6.71 1.19 0.76
C MET A 120 -7.10 -0.13 1.44
N PRO A 121 -6.81 -1.30 0.83
CA PRO A 121 -7.08 -2.60 1.42
C PRO A 121 -6.54 -2.68 2.84
N ASN A 122 -7.40 -3.06 3.78
CA ASN A 122 -7.04 -3.20 5.19
C ASN A 122 -8.01 -4.18 5.83
N ILE A 123 -7.71 -5.47 5.73
CA ILE A 123 -8.57 -6.55 6.25
C ILE A 123 -7.79 -7.49 7.17
N ALA A 124 -8.50 -8.05 8.14
CA ALA A 124 -8.05 -9.17 8.96
C ALA A 124 -9.16 -10.20 9.04
N TYR A 125 -8.82 -11.49 9.09
CA TYR A 125 -9.80 -12.58 9.16
C TYR A 125 -9.29 -13.72 10.02
N GLY A 126 -10.22 -14.56 10.50
CA GLY A 126 -9.90 -15.78 11.23
C GLY A 126 -9.07 -15.52 12.49
N SER A 127 -7.99 -16.27 12.70
CA SER A 127 -7.10 -16.19 13.85
C SER A 127 -6.45 -14.82 14.08
N ALA A 128 -6.41 -13.95 13.05
CA ALA A 128 -5.93 -12.58 13.18
C ALA A 128 -6.94 -11.63 13.86
N THR A 129 -8.18 -12.08 14.08
CA THR A 129 -9.24 -11.31 14.75
C THR A 129 -9.70 -11.99 16.03
N ALA A 130 -10.10 -11.19 17.03
CA ALA A 130 -10.46 -11.71 18.35
C ALA A 130 -11.74 -12.57 18.34
N ASP A 131 -12.61 -12.39 17.34
CA ASP A 131 -13.88 -13.11 17.20
C ASP A 131 -13.89 -14.09 16.01
N GLY A 132 -12.76 -14.27 15.33
CA GLY A 132 -12.63 -15.18 14.19
C GLY A 132 -13.33 -14.70 12.91
N LYS A 133 -13.85 -13.47 12.87
CA LYS A 133 -14.60 -12.92 11.73
C LYS A 133 -13.72 -12.03 10.85
N LEU A 134 -14.25 -11.70 9.66
CA LEU A 134 -13.68 -10.67 8.82
C LEU A 134 -13.84 -9.29 9.50
N HIS A 135 -12.73 -8.63 9.78
CA HIS A 135 -12.67 -7.22 10.14
C HIS A 135 -12.20 -6.46 8.91
N ASN A 136 -13.09 -5.68 8.31
CA ASN A 136 -12.79 -4.92 7.10
C ASN A 136 -12.69 -3.42 7.44
N CYS A 137 -11.45 -2.95 7.55
CA CYS A 137 -11.13 -1.54 7.75
C CYS A 137 -10.76 -0.84 6.44
N THR A 138 -11.00 -1.48 5.29
CA THR A 138 -10.70 -0.94 3.97
C THR A 138 -11.41 0.38 3.75
N ARG A 139 -10.67 1.33 3.18
CA ARG A 139 -11.19 2.63 2.75
C ARG A 139 -11.02 2.80 1.26
N TYR A 140 -11.79 3.71 0.68
CA TYR A 140 -11.60 4.13 -0.70
C TYR A 140 -11.71 5.65 -0.80
N ALA A 141 -10.96 6.24 -1.74
CA ALA A 141 -11.06 7.64 -2.09
C ALA A 141 -11.65 7.82 -3.50
N LYS A 142 -12.53 8.81 -3.65
CA LYS A 142 -13.21 9.14 -4.91
C LYS A 142 -13.24 10.64 -5.14
N VAL A 143 -13.30 11.03 -6.41
CA VAL A 143 -13.74 12.37 -6.80
C VAL A 143 -15.27 12.41 -6.70
N THR A 144 -15.85 13.36 -5.99
CA THR A 144 -17.31 13.54 -5.87
C THR A 144 -17.88 14.33 -7.04
N ASP A 145 -19.20 14.40 -7.14
CA ASP A 145 -19.89 15.01 -8.28
C ASP A 145 -19.69 16.54 -8.35
N ASP A 146 -19.42 17.18 -7.21
CA ASP A 146 -19.01 18.59 -7.12
C ASP A 146 -17.51 18.80 -7.43
N GLY A 147 -16.80 17.72 -7.75
CA GLY A 147 -15.38 17.72 -8.06
C GLY A 147 -14.47 17.76 -6.83
N SER A 148 -14.97 17.69 -5.59
CA SER A 148 -14.12 17.53 -4.40
C SER A 148 -13.61 16.07 -4.26
N VAL A 149 -12.83 15.78 -3.20
CA VAL A 149 -12.32 14.44 -2.92
C VAL A 149 -12.87 13.98 -1.57
N CYS A 150 -13.35 12.75 -1.53
CA CYS A 150 -13.88 12.12 -0.32
C CYS A 150 -13.28 10.73 -0.15
N CYS A 151 -12.95 10.38 1.09
CA CYS A 151 -12.46 9.09 1.54
C CYS A 151 -13.46 8.49 2.53
N GLU A 152 -13.90 7.27 2.28
CA GLU A 152 -14.95 6.59 3.05
C GLU A 152 -14.52 5.15 3.34
N ARG A 153 -15.16 4.53 4.34
CA ARG A 153 -15.07 3.08 4.51
C ARG A 153 -15.86 2.37 3.42
N ILE A 154 -15.37 1.20 3.02
CA ILE A 154 -16.06 0.40 2.01
C ILE A 154 -17.40 -0.12 2.57
N GLU A 155 -18.44 -0.05 1.74
CA GLU A 155 -19.75 -0.62 2.03
C GLU A 155 -20.23 -1.47 0.84
N PRO A 156 -20.86 -2.64 1.07
CA PRO A 156 -21.07 -3.27 2.38
C PRO A 156 -19.75 -3.67 3.04
N ALA A 157 -19.69 -3.70 4.38
CA ALA A 157 -18.48 -4.04 5.13
C ALA A 157 -17.87 -5.41 4.77
N GLU A 158 -18.68 -6.34 4.25
CA GLU A 158 -18.24 -7.65 3.77
C GLU A 158 -17.54 -7.59 2.40
N SER A 159 -17.57 -6.45 1.71
CA SER A 159 -16.97 -6.31 0.39
C SER A 159 -15.44 -6.38 0.45
N THR A 160 -14.91 -7.49 -0.05
CA THR A 160 -13.47 -7.74 -0.26
C THR A 160 -13.05 -7.56 -1.72
N GLY A 161 -13.92 -7.01 -2.56
CA GLY A 161 -13.64 -6.80 -3.98
C GLY A 161 -12.63 -5.69 -4.25
N PHE A 162 -11.89 -5.82 -5.35
CA PHE A 162 -11.13 -4.74 -5.97
C PHE A 162 -11.07 -4.92 -7.49
N GLY A 163 -10.57 -3.90 -8.20
CA GLY A 163 -10.49 -3.90 -9.67
C GLY A 163 -9.09 -3.57 -10.16
N LEU A 164 -8.80 -3.92 -11.42
CA LEU A 164 -7.65 -3.51 -12.23
C LEU A 164 -6.26 -3.93 -11.70
N MET A 165 -5.87 -3.44 -10.53
CA MET A 165 -4.57 -3.69 -9.92
C MET A 165 -4.62 -3.55 -8.40
N CYS A 166 -3.75 -4.29 -7.71
CA CYS A 166 -3.50 -4.10 -6.29
C CYS A 166 -2.11 -4.62 -5.92
N ASN A 167 -1.44 -3.94 -4.99
CA ASN A 167 -0.19 -4.36 -4.38
C ASN A 167 -0.47 -4.57 -2.89
N LEU A 168 -0.21 -5.78 -2.40
CA LEU A 168 -0.59 -6.22 -1.06
C LEU A 168 0.61 -6.78 -0.31
N LEU A 169 0.68 -6.49 0.99
CA LEU A 169 1.36 -7.32 1.97
C LEU A 169 0.32 -8.25 2.60
N GLY A 170 0.68 -9.54 2.72
CA GLY A 170 -0.06 -10.55 3.47
C GLY A 170 0.81 -11.17 4.57
N CYS A 171 0.21 -11.46 5.73
CA CYS A 171 0.86 -12.14 6.85
C CYS A 171 -0.17 -12.80 7.78
N ASN A 172 0.30 -13.51 8.81
CA ASN A 172 -0.55 -14.15 9.81
C ASN A 172 -1.17 -13.15 10.80
N GLY A 173 -0.65 -11.91 10.87
CA GLY A 173 -1.15 -10.86 11.77
C GLY A 173 -0.54 -10.89 13.16
N GLU A 174 0.58 -11.58 13.35
CA GLU A 174 1.24 -11.75 14.64
C GLU A 174 1.95 -10.47 15.09
N SER A 175 2.05 -10.29 16.41
CA SER A 175 2.84 -9.23 17.04
C SER A 175 4.25 -9.75 17.37
N ALA A 176 5.17 -9.65 16.42
CA ALA A 176 6.57 -9.99 16.58
C ALA A 176 7.49 -8.80 16.21
N PRO A 177 8.79 -8.84 16.53
CA PRO A 177 9.71 -7.76 16.20
C PRO A 177 9.84 -7.53 14.69
N ILE A 178 9.65 -6.27 14.26
CA ILE A 178 9.78 -5.80 12.87
C ILE A 178 10.47 -4.43 12.85
N LEU A 179 10.67 -3.84 11.66
CA LEU A 179 11.34 -2.55 11.51
C LEU A 179 10.41 -1.39 11.94
N HIS A 180 10.81 -0.68 13.00
CA HIS A 180 10.24 0.60 13.42
C HIS A 180 11.08 1.74 12.86
N ILE A 181 10.51 2.50 11.93
CA ILE A 181 11.20 3.57 11.22
C ILE A 181 10.59 4.90 11.60
N LYS A 182 11.39 5.83 12.12
CA LYS A 182 11.00 7.22 12.34
C LYS A 182 11.91 8.14 11.56
N ALA A 183 11.35 9.17 10.95
CA ALA A 183 12.09 10.15 10.18
C ALA A 183 11.44 11.53 10.30
N LYS A 184 12.24 12.58 10.49
CA LYS A 184 11.76 13.96 10.61
C LYS A 184 12.68 14.94 9.90
N GLY A 185 12.06 15.92 9.24
CA GLY A 185 12.73 17.00 8.54
C GLY A 185 13.54 16.50 7.35
N ARG A 186 12.89 16.33 6.21
CA ARG A 186 13.49 15.86 4.96
C ARG A 186 14.53 16.88 4.46
N LEU A 187 15.66 16.37 3.97
CA LEU A 187 16.83 17.14 3.49
C LEU A 187 17.02 17.03 1.96
N GLN A 188 16.47 15.99 1.34
CA GLN A 188 16.62 15.67 -0.09
C GLN A 188 15.26 15.60 -0.78
N LYS A 189 15.21 15.42 -2.11
CA LYS A 189 13.94 15.33 -2.86
C LYS A 189 13.22 13.99 -2.75
N THR A 190 13.95 12.95 -2.37
CA THR A 190 13.47 11.59 -2.21
C THR A 190 12.32 11.51 -1.22
N ASN A 191 11.22 10.85 -1.58
CA ASN A 191 10.10 10.66 -0.65
C ASN A 191 10.45 9.63 0.46
N PHE A 192 9.55 9.39 1.42
CA PHE A 192 9.84 8.49 2.55
C PHE A 192 10.04 7.01 2.14
N PRO A 193 9.11 6.33 1.46
CA PRO A 193 9.33 4.96 0.96
C PRO A 193 10.54 4.84 0.00
N GLU A 194 10.70 5.79 -0.93
CA GLU A 194 11.80 5.83 -1.88
C GLU A 194 13.15 5.97 -1.16
N SER A 195 13.21 6.73 -0.07
CA SER A 195 14.43 6.85 0.75
C SER A 195 14.82 5.50 1.38
N ILE A 196 13.85 4.70 1.80
CA ILE A 196 14.07 3.34 2.31
C ILE A 196 14.56 2.43 1.18
N GLN A 197 13.90 2.47 0.02
CA GLN A 197 14.31 1.68 -1.16
C GLN A 197 15.73 2.00 -1.60
N ASN A 198 16.08 3.29 -1.66
CA ASN A 198 17.40 3.76 -2.08
C ASN A 198 18.47 3.31 -1.07
N ALA A 199 18.20 3.38 0.23
CA ALA A 199 19.09 2.88 1.27
C ALA A 199 19.38 1.37 1.12
N ILE A 200 18.33 0.58 0.86
CA ILE A 200 18.47 -0.86 0.63
C ILE A 200 19.24 -1.14 -0.67
N ARG A 201 18.96 -0.40 -1.75
CA ARG A 201 19.64 -0.54 -3.04
C ARG A 201 21.12 -0.17 -2.96
N GLU A 202 21.48 0.83 -2.16
CA GLU A 202 22.86 1.20 -1.90
C GLU A 202 23.63 0.05 -1.22
N ALA A 203 22.99 -0.63 -0.27
CA ALA A 203 23.61 -1.74 0.46
C ALA A 203 23.65 -3.07 -0.32
N TYR A 204 22.64 -3.35 -1.14
CA TYR A 204 22.42 -4.68 -1.74
C TYR A 204 22.36 -4.71 -3.28
N GLY A 205 22.54 -3.57 -3.94
CA GLY A 205 22.46 -3.44 -5.39
C GLY A 205 21.11 -3.86 -5.96
N GLU A 206 21.12 -4.64 -7.04
CA GLU A 206 19.92 -5.10 -7.75
C GLU A 206 19.18 -6.25 -7.05
N LYS A 207 19.61 -6.68 -5.87
CA LYS A 207 18.91 -7.72 -5.12
C LYS A 207 17.48 -7.27 -4.82
N LEU A 208 16.50 -8.06 -5.27
CA LEU A 208 15.09 -7.80 -4.99
C LEU A 208 14.79 -8.08 -3.51
N ILE A 209 14.55 -7.00 -2.77
CA ILE A 209 14.07 -7.04 -1.39
C ILE A 209 12.75 -6.29 -1.39
N SER A 210 11.69 -6.94 -0.89
CA SER A 210 10.33 -6.42 -0.95
C SER A 210 9.82 -6.18 0.46
N LEU A 211 9.30 -5.00 0.73
CA LEU A 211 8.78 -4.61 2.03
C LEU A 211 7.34 -4.13 1.88
N GLY A 212 6.58 -4.32 2.94
CA GLY A 212 5.27 -3.70 3.07
C GLY A 212 5.01 -3.33 4.53
N GLY A 213 4.03 -2.47 4.74
CA GLY A 213 3.72 -2.02 6.08
C GLY A 213 2.77 -0.85 6.12
N VAL A 214 2.69 -0.26 7.31
CA VAL A 214 1.94 0.96 7.58
C VAL A 214 2.89 2.05 8.05
N PHE A 215 2.66 3.28 7.62
CA PHE A 215 3.28 4.45 8.23
C PHE A 215 2.28 5.58 8.40
N VAL A 216 2.54 6.41 9.39
CA VAL A 216 1.78 7.61 9.70
C VAL A 216 2.64 8.81 9.38
N ILE A 217 2.04 9.76 8.69
CA ILE A 217 2.58 11.10 8.52
C ILE A 217 1.97 11.92 9.63
N HIS A 218 2.73 12.21 10.69
CA HIS A 218 2.24 12.94 11.87
C HIS A 218 2.16 14.45 11.63
N ASN A 219 3.06 14.97 10.78
CA ASN A 219 3.14 16.39 10.48
C ASN A 219 3.61 16.63 9.05
N GLY A 220 3.30 17.82 8.51
CA GLY A 220 3.63 18.24 7.14
C GLY A 220 2.45 18.10 6.18
N LYS A 221 2.72 18.38 4.90
CA LYS A 221 1.75 18.28 3.81
C LYS A 221 2.22 17.32 2.74
N THR A 222 1.27 16.70 2.05
CA THR A 222 1.54 15.72 1.01
C THR A 222 0.86 16.04 -0.29
N LYS A 223 1.46 15.56 -1.38
CA LYS A 223 0.82 15.47 -2.69
C LYS A 223 0.17 14.11 -2.83
N LEU A 224 -1.16 14.10 -2.95
CA LEU A 224 -1.92 12.91 -3.28
C LEU A 224 -2.59 13.05 -4.65
N HIS A 225 -3.02 11.92 -5.21
CA HIS A 225 -4.00 11.93 -6.29
C HIS A 225 -5.15 10.96 -6.04
N VAL A 226 -6.25 11.21 -6.73
CA VAL A 226 -7.36 10.26 -6.88
C VAL A 226 -7.72 10.21 -8.35
N MET A 227 -7.84 9.01 -8.90
CA MET A 227 -8.39 8.81 -10.24
C MET A 227 -9.86 9.27 -10.28
N PRO A 228 -10.24 10.16 -11.23
CA PRO A 228 -11.65 10.39 -11.54
C PRO A 228 -12.33 9.12 -12.07
N ASP A 229 -13.61 9.23 -12.37
CA ASP A 229 -14.31 8.11 -13.02
C ASP A 229 -13.72 7.81 -14.41
N PHE A 230 -13.98 6.59 -14.89
CA PHE A 230 -13.36 6.07 -16.11
C PHE A 230 -13.59 7.00 -17.32
N PRO A 231 -12.57 7.19 -18.16
CA PRO A 231 -12.69 8.10 -19.29
C PRO A 231 -13.70 7.56 -20.32
N GLY A 232 -14.46 8.45 -20.95
CA GLY A 232 -15.38 8.10 -22.04
C GLY A 232 -14.69 7.73 -23.35
N LYS A 233 -13.36 7.89 -23.44
CA LYS A 233 -12.52 7.53 -24.59
C LYS A 233 -11.21 6.88 -24.10
N PRO A 234 -10.52 6.08 -24.94
CA PRO A 234 -9.20 5.56 -24.60
C PRO A 234 -8.19 6.68 -24.30
N PHE A 235 -7.21 6.38 -23.44
CA PHE A 235 -6.01 7.19 -23.27
C PHE A 235 -5.09 7.01 -24.47
N ASP A 236 -4.60 8.10 -25.04
CA ASP A 236 -3.68 8.06 -26.18
C ASP A 236 -2.23 7.83 -25.72
N ASP A 237 -1.83 8.42 -24.59
CA ASP A 237 -0.49 8.27 -24.00
C ASP A 237 -0.46 8.46 -22.46
N GLU A 238 0.74 8.45 -21.86
CA GLU A 238 0.92 8.67 -20.41
C GLU A 238 0.58 10.10 -19.95
N LYS A 239 0.70 11.10 -20.82
CA LYS A 239 0.35 12.49 -20.49
C LYS A 239 -1.16 12.64 -20.35
N ASP A 240 -1.93 11.89 -21.14
CA ASP A 240 -3.39 11.84 -20.98
C ASP A 240 -3.78 11.28 -19.61
N VAL A 241 -3.11 10.21 -19.15
CA VAL A 241 -3.33 9.67 -17.79
C VAL A 241 -3.00 10.73 -16.76
N GLY A 242 -1.82 11.36 -16.84
CA GLY A 242 -1.39 12.39 -15.90
C GLY A 242 -2.32 13.61 -15.85
N SER A 243 -2.93 13.98 -16.98
CA SER A 243 -3.88 15.10 -17.07
C SER A 243 -5.27 14.73 -16.54
N TRP A 244 -5.62 13.44 -16.62
CA TRP A 244 -6.87 12.91 -16.08
C TRP A 244 -6.82 12.75 -14.56
N LEU A 245 -5.68 12.36 -13.97
CA LEU A 245 -5.54 12.23 -12.52
C LEU A 245 -5.84 13.55 -11.78
N LYS A 246 -6.64 13.48 -10.72
CA LYS A 246 -6.92 14.64 -9.87
C LYS A 246 -5.90 14.70 -8.74
N PHE A 247 -4.91 15.58 -8.88
CA PHE A 247 -3.92 15.86 -7.84
C PHE A 247 -4.41 16.92 -6.85
N PHE A 248 -4.07 16.75 -5.58
CA PHE A 248 -4.40 17.69 -4.50
C PHE A 248 -3.41 17.56 -3.35
N ASP A 249 -3.30 18.63 -2.57
CA ASP A 249 -2.41 18.68 -1.43
C ASP A 249 -3.21 18.35 -0.16
N THR A 250 -2.66 17.59 0.77
CA THR A 250 -3.35 17.14 1.99
C THR A 250 -2.45 17.29 3.22
N ASP A 251 -3.00 17.90 4.27
CA ASP A 251 -2.34 18.04 5.56
C ASP A 251 -2.32 16.71 6.34
N ALA A 252 -1.27 16.51 7.12
CA ALA A 252 -1.21 15.47 8.16
C ALA A 252 -2.30 15.67 9.25
N PRO A 253 -2.70 14.59 9.96
CA PRO A 253 -2.16 13.25 9.89
C PRO A 253 -2.82 12.36 8.84
N LEU A 254 -2.00 11.51 8.23
CA LEU A 254 -2.42 10.50 7.27
C LEU A 254 -1.85 9.14 7.66
N VAL A 255 -2.68 8.10 7.60
CA VAL A 255 -2.24 6.70 7.66
C VAL A 255 -2.02 6.22 6.24
N CYS A 256 -0.87 5.63 5.97
CA CYS A 256 -0.44 5.20 4.66
C CYS A 256 -0.09 3.71 4.67
N LEU A 257 -0.68 2.96 3.74
CA LEU A 257 -0.42 1.55 3.51
C LEU A 257 0.49 1.45 2.28
N SER A 258 1.63 0.78 2.44
CA SER A 258 2.69 0.83 1.44
C SER A 258 3.25 -0.55 1.14
N VAL A 259 3.53 -0.80 -0.13
CA VAL A 259 4.25 -1.96 -0.65
C VAL A 259 5.29 -1.45 -1.65
N PHE A 260 6.54 -1.90 -1.51
CA PHE A 260 7.62 -1.45 -2.38
C PHE A 260 8.78 -2.46 -2.49
N HIS A 261 9.60 -2.28 -3.52
CA HIS A 261 10.68 -3.19 -3.91
C HIS A 261 12.00 -2.43 -4.13
N SER A 262 13.12 -2.87 -3.53
CA SER A 262 14.43 -2.23 -3.74
C SER A 262 15.03 -2.54 -5.12
N GLY A 263 14.84 -3.77 -5.60
CA GLY A 263 15.31 -4.25 -6.89
C GLY A 263 14.15 -4.55 -7.83
N ASN A 264 14.47 -5.18 -8.96
CA ASN A 264 13.49 -5.60 -9.95
C ASN A 264 13.63 -7.10 -10.23
N GLN A 265 12.54 -7.74 -10.65
CA GLN A 265 12.56 -9.07 -11.23
C GLN A 265 12.23 -8.97 -12.72
N GLN A 266 13.17 -9.39 -13.56
CA GLN A 266 13.04 -9.29 -15.00
C GLN A 266 11.74 -9.94 -15.49
N ASP A 267 11.01 -9.23 -16.36
CA ASP A 267 9.75 -9.64 -16.98
C ASP A 267 8.56 -9.86 -16.02
N TRP A 268 8.62 -9.36 -14.78
CA TRP A 268 7.48 -9.40 -13.85
C TRP A 268 6.66 -8.11 -13.89
N GLY A 269 7.22 -7.01 -14.41
CA GLY A 269 6.52 -5.73 -14.52
C GLY A 269 5.97 -5.24 -13.18
N LEU A 270 6.78 -5.39 -12.12
CA LEU A 270 6.38 -5.04 -10.75
C LEU A 270 6.17 -3.55 -10.61
N ARG A 271 5.18 -3.16 -9.81
CA ARG A 271 5.01 -1.79 -9.36
C ARG A 271 6.04 -1.50 -8.26
N THR A 272 7.11 -0.78 -8.61
CA THR A 272 8.26 -0.51 -7.72
C THR A 272 7.86 0.05 -6.35
N GLU A 273 6.91 0.97 -6.30
CA GLU A 273 6.36 1.56 -5.09
C GLU A 273 4.87 1.82 -5.30
N HIS A 274 4.06 1.45 -4.30
CA HIS A 274 2.64 1.76 -4.28
C HIS A 274 2.18 2.06 -2.85
N THR A 275 1.79 3.31 -2.62
CA THR A 275 1.35 3.78 -1.30
C THR A 275 0.03 4.52 -1.43
N HIS A 276 -1.01 4.05 -0.74
CA HIS A 276 -2.26 4.79 -0.59
C HIS A 276 -2.46 5.22 0.86
N CYS A 277 -3.01 6.41 1.05
CA CYS A 277 -3.20 7.02 2.36
C CYS A 277 -4.66 7.39 2.63
N PHE A 278 -5.02 7.48 3.91
CA PHE A 278 -6.31 7.95 4.36
C PHE A 278 -6.18 8.79 5.64
N ALA A 279 -7.01 9.81 5.74
CA ALA A 279 -7.25 10.52 6.99
C ALA A 279 -8.12 9.67 7.92
N VAL A 280 -7.88 9.81 9.22
CA VAL A 280 -8.65 9.11 10.25
C VAL A 280 -9.90 9.91 10.59
N ASP A 281 -11.03 9.22 10.75
CA ASP A 281 -12.31 9.86 11.05
C ASP A 281 -12.23 10.68 12.36
N GLY A 282 -12.73 11.92 12.32
CA GLY A 282 -12.93 12.74 13.52
C GLY A 282 -11.76 13.64 13.95
N GLN A 283 -10.57 13.52 13.34
CA GLN A 283 -9.45 14.43 13.62
C GLN A 283 -9.46 15.67 12.71
N HIS A 284 -10.09 15.59 11.53
CA HIS A 284 -10.31 16.70 10.61
C HIS A 284 -11.74 16.69 10.09
N ALA A 285 -12.25 17.87 9.74
CA ALA A 285 -13.46 17.96 8.90
C ALA A 285 -13.24 17.34 7.50
N ASP A 286 -11.98 17.13 7.14
CA ASP A 286 -11.53 16.63 5.86
C ASP A 286 -11.35 15.12 5.85
N LYS A 287 -12.31 14.42 5.23
CA LYS A 287 -12.21 12.99 4.93
C LYS A 287 -11.40 12.79 3.65
N ARG A 288 -10.11 13.11 3.65
CA ARG A 288 -9.24 12.97 2.46
C ARG A 288 -8.44 11.67 2.48
N GLY A 289 -8.03 11.22 1.30
CA GLY A 289 -7.25 10.00 1.08
C GLY A 289 -6.99 9.82 -0.41
N GLY A 290 -6.15 8.87 -0.79
CA GLY A 290 -5.78 8.61 -2.18
C GLY A 290 -4.35 8.10 -2.31
N HIS A 291 -3.81 8.16 -3.50
CA HIS A 291 -2.47 7.70 -3.83
C HIS A 291 -1.40 8.72 -3.47
N TYR A 292 -0.41 8.32 -2.68
CA TYR A 292 0.71 9.15 -2.24
C TYR A 292 1.79 9.29 -3.29
N HIS A 293 2.29 10.52 -3.46
CA HIS A 293 3.46 10.82 -4.29
C HIS A 293 4.69 11.20 -3.45
N HIS A 294 4.57 12.24 -2.63
CA HIS A 294 5.64 12.77 -1.78
C HIS A 294 5.07 13.77 -0.77
N ASP A 295 5.84 14.14 0.25
CA ASP A 295 5.59 15.36 1.02
C ASP A 295 5.99 16.62 0.22
N LEU A 296 5.37 17.76 0.55
CA LEU A 296 5.64 19.01 -0.13
C LEU A 296 6.87 19.71 0.43
N ASP A 297 7.66 20.30 -0.47
CA ASP A 297 8.87 21.05 -0.11
C ASP A 297 8.60 22.21 0.86
N GLU A 298 7.41 22.82 0.81
CA GLU A 298 7.01 23.89 1.72
C GLU A 298 6.95 23.47 3.19
N THR A 299 6.82 22.18 3.48
CA THR A 299 6.79 21.61 4.84
C THR A 299 7.90 20.58 5.08
N MET A 300 8.92 20.52 4.21
CA MET A 300 9.90 19.45 4.26
C MET A 300 10.71 19.43 5.56
N GLU A 301 11.00 20.59 6.16
CA GLU A 301 11.75 20.70 7.42
C GLU A 301 10.94 20.17 8.63
N ASP A 302 9.62 20.17 8.53
CA ASP A 302 8.69 19.85 9.61
C ASP A 302 8.03 18.48 9.47
N VAL A 303 8.12 17.86 8.28
CA VAL A 303 7.49 16.56 7.99
C VAL A 303 7.98 15.50 8.99
N GLU A 304 7.05 14.70 9.51
CA GLU A 304 7.33 13.68 10.52
C GLU A 304 6.64 12.37 10.18
N TYR A 305 7.43 11.31 10.07
CA TYR A 305 7.01 9.96 9.68
C TYR A 305 7.28 8.98 10.83
N GLU A 306 6.34 8.06 11.04
CA GLU A 306 6.50 6.87 11.89
C GLU A 306 5.89 5.65 11.20
N GLY A 307 6.68 4.61 10.94
CA GLY A 307 6.22 3.42 10.23
C GLY A 307 6.70 2.11 10.82
N TRP A 308 5.90 1.09 10.57
CA TRP A 308 6.15 -0.30 10.90
C TRP A 308 6.15 -1.11 9.61
N PHE A 309 7.31 -1.67 9.27
CA PHE A 309 7.52 -2.41 8.03
C PHE A 309 8.05 -3.80 8.32
N ASN A 310 7.61 -4.75 7.52
CA ASN A 310 8.18 -6.09 7.50
C ASN A 310 8.67 -6.45 6.10
N VAL A 311 9.59 -7.40 6.04
CA VAL A 311 10.21 -7.88 4.81
C VAL A 311 9.52 -9.16 4.36
N ALA A 312 9.18 -9.25 3.08
CA ALA A 312 8.56 -10.44 2.53
C ALA A 312 9.59 -11.54 2.25
N GLU A 313 9.20 -12.77 2.54
CA GLU A 313 9.95 -13.99 2.21
C GLU A 313 9.48 -14.58 0.87
N VAL A 314 8.32 -14.15 0.37
CA VAL A 314 7.77 -14.63 -0.90
C VAL A 314 7.09 -13.48 -1.66
N LEU A 315 7.33 -13.43 -2.97
CA LEU A 315 6.64 -12.53 -3.90
C LEU A 315 5.74 -13.33 -4.85
N TYR A 316 4.51 -12.88 -5.00
CA TYR A 316 3.53 -13.39 -5.96
C TYR A 316 3.25 -12.36 -7.04
N ARG A 317 3.33 -12.77 -8.30
CA ARG A 317 2.81 -12.01 -9.43
C ARG A 317 1.55 -12.70 -9.93
N ILE A 318 0.40 -12.05 -9.76
CA ILE A 318 -0.91 -12.62 -10.05
C ILE A 318 -1.56 -11.87 -11.20
N ASP A 319 -2.02 -12.61 -12.21
CA ASP A 319 -2.73 -12.09 -13.37
C ASP A 319 -2.01 -10.92 -14.07
N GLN A 320 -0.71 -11.10 -14.33
CA GLN A 320 0.11 -10.13 -15.05
C GLN A 320 -0.52 -9.82 -16.42
N PRO A 321 -0.89 -8.55 -16.70
CA PRO A 321 -1.40 -8.16 -18.01
C PRO A 321 -0.35 -8.41 -19.08
N VAL A 322 -0.82 -8.83 -20.26
CA VAL A 322 0.00 -9.05 -21.46
C VAL A 322 0.12 -7.76 -22.25
#